data_AF-A0A348B1A6-F1
#
_entry.id   AF-A0A348B1A6-F1
#
_cell.length_a   1.000
_cell.length_b   1.000
_cell.length_c   1.000
_cell.angle_alpha   90.00
_cell.angle_beta   90.00
_cell.angle_gamma   90.00
#
_symmetry.space_group_name_H-M   'P 1'
#
loop_
_entity.id
_entity.type
_entity.pdbx_description
1 polymer ?
#
loop_
_entity_poly.entity_id
_entity_poly.type
_entity_poly.pdbx_seq_one_letter_code
_entity_poly.pdbx_strand_id
1 'polypeptide(L)'
;MRVKARKTLPEILVELRLLRRKLELMSQRLADRIDRLPKDGRHAQTYSKEVSQLSKLLRSIVRLEVGLELLEVRLETAMMLGAITQSLREVVNFVSGVGSQLVAIPEISMGLQEIQEELGSLGQQGVAPPDPALLESVERVTEERLRKYIGSGLQ
;
A
#
# COMPACT_ATOMS: atom_id res chain seq x y z
N MET A 1 -2.07 14.08 30.74
CA MET A 1 -1.73 13.65 29.37
C MET A 1 -0.98 12.32 29.47
N ARG A 2 -1.50 11.21 28.92
CA ARG A 2 -0.74 9.95 28.84
C ARG A 2 0.26 10.10 27.69
N VAL A 3 1.55 10.07 27.99
CA VAL A 3 2.59 9.98 26.97
C VAL A 3 2.49 8.58 26.36
N LYS A 4 2.03 8.46 25.10
CA LYS A 4 2.02 7.19 24.37
C LYS A 4 3.49 6.74 24.31
N ALA A 5 3.80 5.54 24.82
CA ALA A 5 5.14 4.98 24.70
C ALA A 5 5.50 4.88 23.22
N ARG A 6 6.72 5.29 22.85
CA ARG A 6 7.17 5.20 21.45
C ARG A 6 7.31 3.74 21.07
N LYS A 7 6.70 3.34 19.95
CA LYS A 7 6.83 1.97 19.45
C LYS A 7 8.27 1.69 19.01
N THR A 8 8.70 0.45 19.21
CA THR A 8 10.02 -0.01 18.76
C THR A 8 9.99 -0.38 17.28
N LEU A 9 11.14 -0.38 16.59
CA LEU A 9 11.21 -0.80 15.16
C LEU A 9 10.59 -2.19 14.91
N PRO A 10 10.79 -3.21 15.77
CA PRO A 10 10.11 -4.49 15.64
C PRO A 10 8.57 -4.39 15.75
N GLU A 11 8.05 -3.55 16.64
CA GLU A 11 6.60 -3.36 16.78
C GLU A 11 5.99 -2.74 15.52
N ILE A 12 6.65 -1.72 14.96
CA ILE A 12 6.24 -1.08 13.71
C ILE A 12 6.27 -2.10 12.55
N LEU A 13 7.29 -2.96 12.50
CA LEU A 13 7.39 -4.01 11.49
C LEU A 13 6.24 -5.02 11.59
N VAL A 14 5.83 -5.40 12.80
CA VAL A 14 4.67 -6.29 13.01
C VAL A 14 3.39 -5.64 12.49
N GLU A 15 3.18 -4.35 12.78
CA GLU A 15 1.99 -3.63 12.34
C GLU A 15 1.92 -3.44 10.82
N LEU A 16 3.07 -3.15 10.20
CA LEU A 16 3.20 -3.10 8.74
C LEU A 16 2.76 -4.42 8.09
N ARG A 17 3.24 -5.54 8.63
CA ARG A 17 2.88 -6.88 8.13
C ARG A 17 1.39 -7.17 8.31
N LEU A 18 0.81 -6.79 9.44
CA LEU A 18 -0.63 -6.93 9.68
C LEU A 18 -1.46 -6.09 8.70
N LEU A 19 -1.03 -4.86 8.43
CA LEU A 19 -1.68 -3.97 7.48
C LEU A 19 -1.58 -4.49 6.05
N ARG A 20 -0.39 -4.93 5.63
CA ARG A 20 -0.17 -5.55 4.32
C ARG A 20 -1.03 -6.79 4.13
N ARG A 21 -1.15 -7.65 5.16
CA ARG A 21 -2.03 -8.81 5.11
C ARG A 21 -3.50 -8.45 4.94
N LYS A 22 -3.96 -7.36 5.57
CA LYS A 22 -5.33 -6.85 5.37
C LYS A 22 -5.54 -6.39 3.93
N LEU A 23 -4.58 -5.63 3.37
CA LEU A 23 -4.64 -5.18 1.97
C LEU A 23 -4.68 -6.36 1.00
N GLU A 24 -3.88 -7.40 1.23
CA GLU A 24 -3.85 -8.62 0.41
C GLU A 24 -5.24 -9.30 0.36
N LEU A 25 -5.91 -9.41 1.51
CA LEU A 25 -7.27 -9.96 1.56
C LEU A 25 -8.28 -9.04 0.85
N MET A 26 -8.09 -7.73 0.91
CA MET A 26 -8.94 -6.77 0.21
C MET A 26 -8.75 -6.82 -1.30
N SER A 27 -7.51 -6.92 -1.80
CA SER A 27 -7.21 -7.01 -3.22
C SER A 27 -7.77 -8.31 -3.81
N GLN A 28 -7.65 -9.44 -3.11
CA GLN A 28 -8.30 -10.70 -3.49
C GLN A 28 -9.82 -10.57 -3.60
N ARG A 29 -10.48 -10.01 -2.56
CA ARG A 29 -11.95 -9.82 -2.58
C ARG A 29 -12.41 -8.89 -3.70
N LEU A 30 -11.63 -7.84 -4.01
CA LEU A 30 -11.95 -6.92 -5.09
C LEU A 30 -11.77 -7.57 -6.46
N ALA A 31 -10.72 -8.36 -6.66
CA ALA A 31 -10.52 -9.14 -7.87
C ALA A 31 -11.68 -10.14 -8.08
N ASP A 32 -12.03 -10.92 -7.04
CA ASP A 32 -13.17 -11.84 -7.08
C ASP A 32 -14.49 -11.13 -7.42
N ARG A 33 -14.68 -9.92 -6.86
CA ARG A 33 -15.87 -9.12 -7.15
C ARG A 33 -15.90 -8.67 -8.60
N ILE A 34 -14.78 -8.21 -9.15
CA ILE A 34 -14.69 -7.79 -10.55
C ILE A 34 -15.02 -8.96 -11.48
N ASP A 35 -14.49 -10.15 -11.19
CA ASP A 35 -14.72 -11.35 -12.00
C ASP A 35 -16.17 -11.85 -11.97
N ARG A 36 -16.87 -11.64 -10.84
CA ARG A 36 -18.28 -12.01 -10.66
C ARG A 36 -19.26 -11.02 -11.24
N LEU A 37 -18.82 -9.85 -11.71
CA LEU A 37 -19.73 -8.88 -12.32
C LEU A 37 -20.29 -9.44 -13.64
N PRO A 38 -21.62 -9.36 -13.85
CA PRO A 38 -22.24 -9.88 -15.05
C PRO A 38 -21.71 -9.18 -16.30
N LYS A 39 -21.33 -9.98 -17.31
CA LYS A 39 -20.78 -9.50 -18.59
C LYS A 39 -21.88 -9.19 -19.62
N ASP A 40 -23.14 -9.09 -19.19
CA ASP A 40 -24.30 -8.98 -20.07
C ASP A 40 -24.44 -7.60 -20.72
N GLY A 41 -24.68 -7.60 -22.04
CA GLY A 41 -24.67 -6.40 -22.88
C GLY A 41 -25.74 -5.33 -22.57
N ARG A 42 -26.82 -5.68 -21.86
CA ARG A 42 -27.96 -4.77 -21.60
C ARG A 42 -27.65 -3.62 -20.64
N HIS A 43 -26.64 -3.78 -19.77
CA HIS A 43 -26.16 -2.71 -18.87
C HIS A 43 -24.65 -2.47 -19.01
N ALA A 44 -24.09 -2.79 -20.19
CA ALA A 44 -22.64 -2.74 -20.45
C ALA A 44 -21.97 -1.42 -20.06
N GLN A 45 -22.66 -0.29 -20.23
CA GLN A 45 -22.12 1.03 -19.87
C GLN A 45 -22.00 1.22 -18.35
N THR A 46 -22.99 0.77 -17.58
CA THR A 46 -22.98 0.82 -16.12
C THR A 46 -21.93 -0.15 -15.55
N TYR A 47 -21.84 -1.36 -16.09
CA TYR A 47 -20.82 -2.33 -15.68
C TYR A 47 -19.40 -1.89 -16.01
N SER A 48 -19.16 -1.36 -17.21
CA SER A 48 -17.85 -0.84 -17.60
C SER A 48 -17.38 0.24 -16.64
N LYS A 49 -18.29 1.12 -16.19
CA LYS A 49 -18.00 2.13 -15.19
C LYS A 49 -17.66 1.52 -13.83
N GLU A 50 -18.44 0.55 -13.35
CA GLU A 50 -18.18 -0.12 -12.06
C GLU A 50 -16.86 -0.91 -12.08
N VAL A 51 -16.61 -1.71 -13.12
CA VAL A 51 -15.35 -2.44 -13.32
C VAL A 51 -14.17 -1.46 -13.35
N SER A 52 -14.29 -0.33 -14.07
CA SER A 52 -13.23 0.68 -14.12
C SER A 52 -12.94 1.27 -12.73
N GLN A 53 -13.99 1.57 -11.94
CA GLN A 53 -13.83 2.09 -10.59
C GLN A 53 -13.18 1.08 -9.65
N LEU A 54 -13.66 -0.17 -9.65
CA LEU A 54 -13.10 -1.25 -8.84
C LEU A 54 -11.66 -1.58 -9.25
N SER A 55 -11.34 -1.55 -10.55
CA SER A 55 -9.97 -1.79 -11.05
C SER A 55 -9.00 -0.69 -10.63
N LYS A 56 -9.45 0.58 -10.63
CA LYS A 56 -8.64 1.70 -10.11
C LYS A 56 -8.36 1.53 -8.62
N LEU A 57 -9.38 1.16 -7.84
CA LEU A 57 -9.22 0.90 -6.41
C LEU A 57 -8.27 -0.29 -6.16
N LEU A 58 -8.43 -1.39 -6.89
CA LEU A 58 -7.56 -2.55 -6.83
C LEU A 58 -6.11 -2.17 -7.13
N ARG A 59 -5.86 -1.38 -8.18
CA ARG A 59 -4.51 -0.87 -8.50
C ARG A 59 -3.93 -0.04 -7.35
N SER A 60 -4.69 0.88 -6.76
CA SER A 60 -4.22 1.66 -5.61
C SER A 60 -3.89 0.80 -4.39
N ILE A 61 -4.68 -0.24 -4.11
CA ILE A 61 -4.43 -1.18 -3.01
C ILE A 61 -3.16 -2.00 -3.28
N VAL A 62 -3.00 -2.58 -4.48
CA VAL A 62 -1.82 -3.37 -4.84
C VAL A 62 -0.56 -2.49 -4.82
N ARG A 63 -0.65 -1.24 -5.29
CA ARG A 63 0.45 -0.28 -5.22
C ARG A 63 0.87 0.01 -3.77
N LEU A 64 -0.11 0.12 -2.86
CA LEU A 64 0.16 0.29 -1.44
C LEU A 64 0.80 -0.96 -0.83
N GLU A 65 0.33 -2.16 -1.17
CA GLU A 65 0.93 -3.42 -0.70
C GLU A 65 2.42 -3.49 -1.04
N VAL A 66 2.78 -3.15 -2.28
CA VAL A 66 4.19 -3.14 -2.74
C VAL A 66 5.00 -2.07 -1.99
N GLY A 67 4.41 -0.90 -1.75
CA GLY A 67 5.04 0.16 -0.93
C GLY A 67 5.32 -0.28 0.50
N LEU A 68 4.36 -0.93 1.15
CA LEU A 68 4.53 -1.46 2.50
C LEU A 68 5.55 -2.60 2.55
N GLU A 69 5.56 -3.48 1.54
CA GLU A 69 6.55 -4.54 1.42
C GLU A 69 7.97 -3.98 1.29
N LEU A 70 8.15 -2.92 0.48
CA LEU A 70 9.43 -2.23 0.40
C LEU A 70 9.82 -1.60 1.75
N LEU A 71 8.84 -1.05 2.49
CA LEU A 71 9.08 -0.46 3.80
C LEU A 71 9.52 -1.50 4.82
N GLU A 72 8.90 -2.69 4.81
CA GLU A 72 9.30 -3.84 5.62
C GLU A 72 10.77 -4.20 5.37
N VAL A 73 11.15 -4.41 4.10
CA VAL A 73 12.53 -4.76 3.72
C VAL A 73 13.53 -3.69 4.17
N ARG A 74 13.18 -2.40 4.02
CA ARG A 74 14.04 -1.30 4.45
C ARG A 74 14.16 -1.23 5.96
N LEU A 75 13.09 -1.47 6.72
CA LEU A 75 13.12 -1.52 8.18
C LEU A 75 13.95 -2.69 8.70
N GLU A 76 13.82 -3.87 8.08
CA GLU A 76 14.66 -5.02 8.41
C GLU A 76 16.14 -4.73 8.13
N THR A 77 16.45 -4.15 6.97
CA THR A 77 17.82 -3.75 6.60
C THR A 77 18.38 -2.73 7.59
N ALA A 78 17.56 -1.75 7.97
CA ALA A 78 17.88 -0.73 8.94
C ALA A 78 18.18 -1.33 10.32
N MET A 79 17.35 -2.26 10.81
CA MET A 79 17.58 -2.98 12.06
C MET A 79 18.87 -3.83 12.02
N MET A 80 19.20 -4.41 10.86
CA MET A 80 20.41 -5.25 10.69
C MET A 80 21.70 -4.43 10.59
N LEU A 81 21.68 -3.28 9.90
CA LEU A 81 22.89 -2.52 9.55
C LEU A 81 23.07 -1.21 10.32
N GLY A 82 22.07 -0.78 11.11
CA GLY A 82 22.14 0.45 11.90
C GLY A 82 22.13 1.76 11.10
N ALA A 83 21.97 1.72 9.77
CA ALA A 83 21.94 2.89 8.88
C ALA A 83 20.48 3.24 8.52
N ILE A 84 19.88 4.26 9.17
CA ILE A 84 18.42 4.37 9.23
C ILE A 84 17.87 5.81 9.24
N THR A 85 18.01 6.59 8.16
CA THR A 85 17.21 7.84 8.09
C THR A 85 16.66 8.14 6.71
N GLN A 86 17.50 8.15 5.68
CA GLN A 86 17.08 8.67 4.38
C GLN A 86 16.22 7.68 3.58
N SER A 87 16.62 6.41 3.50
CA SER A 87 15.92 5.38 2.72
C SER A 87 14.55 5.00 3.28
N LEU A 88 14.37 5.02 4.61
CA LEU A 88 13.05 4.79 5.22
C LEU A 88 12.08 5.92 4.90
N ARG A 89 12.56 7.17 4.92
CA ARG A 89 11.71 8.33 4.71
C ARG A 89 11.07 8.36 3.34
N GLU A 90 11.84 8.07 2.29
CA GLU A 90 11.32 8.04 0.92
C GLU A 90 10.17 7.05 0.77
N VAL A 91 10.29 5.89 1.40
CA VAL A 91 9.25 4.86 1.36
C VAL A 91 8.04 5.25 2.20
N VAL A 92 8.24 5.85 3.37
CA VAL A 92 7.13 6.39 4.18
C VAL A 92 6.35 7.44 3.40
N ASN A 93 7.03 8.40 2.75
CA ASN A 93 6.39 9.43 1.94
C ASN A 93 5.60 8.83 0.77
N PHE A 94 6.16 7.81 0.12
CA PHE A 94 5.46 7.06 -0.93
C PHE A 94 4.19 6.40 -0.40
N VAL A 95 4.30 5.65 0.70
CA VAL A 95 3.19 4.95 1.35
C VAL A 95 2.08 5.92 1.77
N SER A 96 2.43 7.07 2.34
CA SER A 96 1.47 8.14 2.67
C SER A 96 0.79 8.72 1.43
N GLY A 97 1.56 8.96 0.37
CA GLY A 97 1.04 9.45 -0.90
C GLY A 97 -0.01 8.51 -1.51
N VAL A 98 0.26 7.21 -1.51
CA VAL A 98 -0.69 6.19 -1.99
C VAL A 98 -1.85 6.02 -1.01
N GLY A 99 -1.59 6.03 0.30
CA GLY A 99 -2.59 5.91 1.36
C GLY A 99 -3.67 6.99 1.31
N SER A 100 -3.31 8.22 0.90
CA SER A 100 -4.27 9.31 0.70
C SER A 100 -5.36 9.00 -0.34
N GLN A 101 -5.11 8.04 -1.24
CA GLN A 101 -6.09 7.59 -2.23
C GLN A 101 -7.09 6.58 -1.65
N LEU A 102 -6.80 6.02 -0.48
CA LEU A 102 -7.60 5.01 0.20
C LEU A 102 -8.31 5.57 1.45
N VAL A 103 -8.48 6.90 1.55
CA VAL A 103 -9.20 7.57 2.65
C VAL A 103 -10.60 7.00 2.86
N ALA A 104 -11.23 6.49 1.81
CA ALA A 104 -12.53 5.83 1.87
C ALA A 104 -12.53 4.48 2.63
N ILE A 105 -11.37 3.95 3.03
CA ILE A 105 -11.22 2.72 3.82
C ILE A 105 -10.62 3.09 5.19
N PRO A 106 -11.46 3.37 6.20
CA PRO A 106 -11.02 3.91 7.50
C PRO A 106 -9.97 3.06 8.20
N GLU A 107 -10.11 1.73 8.21
CA GLU A 107 -9.17 0.87 8.92
C GLU A 107 -7.77 0.91 8.33
N ILE A 108 -7.67 1.09 7.01
CA ILE A 108 -6.40 1.18 6.29
C ILE A 108 -5.82 2.58 6.49
N SER A 109 -6.62 3.64 6.32
CA SER A 109 -6.14 5.00 6.46
C SER A 109 -5.65 5.32 7.87
N MET A 110 -6.36 4.84 8.91
CA MET A 110 -5.91 4.96 10.30
C MET A 110 -4.61 4.20 10.55
N GLY A 111 -4.51 2.94 10.10
CA GLY A 111 -3.29 2.15 10.27
C GLY A 111 -2.06 2.76 9.58
N LEU A 112 -2.24 3.31 8.38
CA LEU A 112 -1.17 4.03 7.67
C LEU A 112 -0.75 5.31 8.41
N GLN A 113 -1.71 6.04 8.97
CA GLN A 113 -1.42 7.25 9.71
C GLN A 113 -0.64 6.96 10.99
N GLU A 114 -1.02 5.93 11.75
CA GLU A 114 -0.28 5.52 12.95
C GLU A 114 1.17 5.14 12.63
N ILE A 115 1.37 4.35 11.57
CA ILE A 115 2.70 3.96 11.08
C ILE A 115 3.52 5.19 10.64
N GLN A 116 2.88 6.14 9.95
CA GLN A 116 3.53 7.37 9.52
C GLN A 116 3.96 8.24 10.71
N GLU A 117 3.11 8.40 11.72
CA GLU A 117 3.43 9.16 12.93
C GLU A 117 4.61 8.54 13.68
N GLU A 118 4.63 7.21 13.77
CA GLU A 118 5.69 6.46 14.45
C GLU A 118 7.02 6.53 13.71
N LEU A 119 7.02 6.31 12.39
CA LEU A 119 8.23 6.42 11.57
C LEU A 119 8.70 7.87 11.40
N GLY A 120 7.78 8.83 11.33
CA GLY A 120 8.08 10.25 11.30
C GLY A 120 8.79 10.72 12.56
N SER A 121 8.47 10.13 13.71
CA SER A 121 9.15 10.40 14.98
C SER A 121 10.61 9.92 15.02
N LEU A 122 10.97 8.97 14.15
CA LEU A 122 12.32 8.42 14.01
C LEU A 122 13.19 9.20 13.02
N GLY A 123 12.59 9.93 12.07
CA GLY A 123 13.31 10.61 11.00
C GLY A 123 13.07 12.11 10.97
N GLN A 124 13.62 12.89 11.91
CA GLN A 124 13.58 14.35 11.80
C GLN A 124 14.43 14.88 10.62
N GLN A 125 13.95 15.97 10.01
CA GLN A 125 14.55 16.82 8.94
C GLN A 125 14.14 16.53 7.49
N GLY A 126 13.17 17.29 6.97
CA GLY A 126 13.01 17.57 5.54
C GLY A 126 12.22 16.52 4.73
N VAL A 127 11.21 16.99 3.99
CA VAL A 127 10.45 16.19 3.02
C VAL A 127 11.29 16.08 1.75
N ALA A 128 12.10 15.02 1.64
CA ALA A 128 12.68 14.65 0.36
C ALA A 128 11.59 13.97 -0.49
N PRO A 129 11.37 14.41 -1.75
CA PRO A 129 10.51 13.66 -2.66
C PRO A 129 11.04 12.23 -2.83
N PRO A 130 10.17 11.22 -3.03
CA PRO A 130 10.60 9.85 -3.24
C PRO A 130 11.53 9.75 -4.45
N ASP A 131 12.58 8.93 -4.37
CA ASP A 131 13.47 8.65 -5.49
C ASP A 131 12.67 8.17 -6.73
N PRO A 132 12.78 8.83 -7.89
CA PRO A 132 12.11 8.41 -9.12
C PRO A 132 12.37 6.94 -9.51
N ALA A 133 13.58 6.42 -9.27
CA ALA A 133 13.92 5.03 -9.59
C ALA A 133 13.17 4.03 -8.69
N LEU A 134 12.91 4.42 -7.44
CA LEU A 134 12.11 3.67 -6.50
C LEU A 134 10.65 3.64 -6.94
N LEU A 135 10.10 4.78 -7.39
CA LEU A 135 8.74 4.85 -7.93
C LEU A 135 8.57 3.93 -9.14
N GLU A 136 9.49 3.98 -10.09
CA GLU A 136 9.46 3.10 -11.26
C GLU A 136 9.52 1.62 -10.87
N SER A 137 10.35 1.27 -9.89
CA SER A 137 10.45 -0.10 -9.38
C SER A 137 9.14 -0.58 -8.74
N VAL A 138 8.49 0.28 -7.95
CA VAL A 138 7.20 -0.03 -7.34
C VAL A 138 6.11 -0.16 -8.40
N GLU A 139 6.06 0.73 -9.40
CA GLU A 139 5.09 0.60 -10.50
C GLU A 139 5.27 -0.71 -11.26
N ARG A 140 6.51 -1.07 -11.57
CA ARG A 140 6.81 -2.31 -12.28
C ARG A 140 6.31 -3.54 -11.53
N VAL A 141 6.58 -3.63 -10.23
CA VAL A 141 6.12 -4.74 -9.39
C VAL A 141 4.60 -4.71 -9.19
N THR A 142 4.01 -3.51 -9.11
CA THR A 142 2.54 -3.33 -9.03
C THR A 142 1.87 -3.90 -10.27
N GLU A 143 2.34 -3.56 -11.46
CA GLU A 143 1.80 -4.07 -12.73
C GLU A 143 2.01 -5.58 -12.87
N GLU A 144 3.15 -6.10 -12.45
CA GLU A 144 3.40 -7.55 -12.42
C GLU A 144 2.40 -8.28 -11.49
N ARG A 145 2.14 -7.74 -10.30
CA ARG A 145 1.19 -8.33 -9.34
C ARG A 145 -0.26 -8.19 -9.83
N LEU A 146 -0.62 -7.07 -10.46
CA LEU A 146 -1.94 -6.87 -11.08
C LEU A 146 -2.23 -7.89 -12.20
N ARG A 147 -1.22 -8.28 -12.98
CA ARG A 147 -1.39 -9.35 -13.99
C ARG A 147 -1.85 -10.66 -13.38
N LYS A 148 -1.47 -10.98 -12.14
CA LYS A 148 -1.92 -12.19 -11.43
C LYS A 148 -3.40 -12.12 -11.06
N TYR A 149 -3.93 -10.92 -10.81
CA TYR A 149 -5.34 -10.70 -10.51
C TYR A 149 -6.21 -10.62 -11.77
N ILE A 150 -5.70 -10.04 -12.85
CA ILE A 150 -6.46 -9.83 -14.09
C ILE A 150 -6.36 -11.05 -15.04
N GLY A 151 -5.24 -11.78 -15.01
CA GLY A 151 -4.99 -12.95 -15.86
C GLY A 151 -5.81 -14.20 -15.50
N SER A 152 -6.48 -14.22 -14.34
CA SER A 152 -7.38 -15.31 -13.92
C SER A 152 -8.84 -15.13 -14.36
N GLY A 153 -9.25 -13.92 -14.78
CA GLY A 153 -10.67 -13.57 -15.06
C GLY A 153 -11.03 -13.35 -16.53
N LEU A 154 -10.06 -13.48 -17.44
CA LEU A 154 -10.23 -13.30 -18.89
C LEU A 154 -9.57 -14.43 -19.68
N GLN A 155 -10.15 -15.62 -19.56
CA GLN A 155 -10.28 -16.55 -20.67
C GLN A 155 -11.77 -16.85 -20.88
#